data_AF-A0A2V8I275-F1
#
_entry.id   AF-A0A2V8I275-F1
#
_cell.length_a   1.000
_cell.length_b   1.000
_cell.length_c   1.000
_cell.angle_alpha   90.00
_cell.angle_beta   90.00
_cell.angle_gamma   90.00
#
_symmetry.space_group_name_H-M   'P 1'
#
loop_
_entity.id
_entity.type
_entity.pdbx_description
1 polymer ?
#
loop_
_entity_poly.entity_id
_entity_poly.type
_entity_poly.pdbx_seq_one_letter_code
_entity_poly.pdbx_strand_id
1 'polypeptide(L)'
;GIAVAFVATIYGVASANIFFLPAAGKLKFKHRKIMIVKEMMLEGTLGILEGQNPRVIEGRLTSFLDEEYKKLREREAALKSRKKAA
;
A
#
# COMPACT_ATOMS: atom_id res chain seq x y z
N GLY A 1 -42.91 -20.02 7.71
CA GLY A 1 -43.79 -18.87 7.96
C GLY A 1 -43.23 -17.65 7.26
N ILE A 2 -44.07 -16.92 6.52
CA ILE A 2 -43.68 -15.76 5.69
C ILE A 2 -42.89 -14.71 6.48
N ALA A 3 -43.22 -14.50 7.76
CA ALA A 3 -42.51 -13.57 8.64
C ALA A 3 -41.01 -13.89 8.81
N VAL A 4 -40.63 -15.17 8.89
CA VAL A 4 -39.22 -15.58 9.05
C VAL A 4 -38.41 -15.26 7.80
N ALA A 5 -39.03 -15.32 6.62
CA ALA A 5 -38.36 -14.99 5.36
C ALA A 5 -37.95 -13.51 5.32
N PHE A 6 -38.84 -12.60 5.75
CA PHE A 6 -38.53 -11.16 5.81
C PHE A 6 -37.45 -10.83 6.84
N VAL A 7 -37.47 -11.49 7.99
CA VAL A 7 -36.43 -11.31 9.01
C VAL A 7 -35.07 -11.78 8.48
N ALA A 8 -35.03 -12.91 7.76
CA ALA A 8 -33.80 -13.41 7.13
C ALA A 8 -33.23 -12.41 6.10
N THR A 9 -34.07 -11.76 5.28
CA THR A 9 -33.60 -10.74 4.32
C THR A 9 -33.03 -9.51 5.02
N ILE A 10 -33.67 -9.04 6.08
CA ILE A 10 -33.18 -7.89 6.85
C ILE A 10 -31.82 -8.22 7.47
N TYR A 11 -31.67 -9.36 8.15
CA TYR A 11 -30.39 -9.76 8.74
C TYR A 11 -29.31 -9.99 7.68
N GLY A 12 -29.65 -10.52 6.51
CA GLY A 12 -28.72 -10.70 5.39
C GLY A 12 -28.19 -9.37 4.87
N VAL A 13 -29.09 -8.45 4.49
CA VAL A 13 -28.69 -7.14 3.95
C VAL A 13 -27.99 -6.29 5.02
N ALA A 14 -28.47 -6.33 6.27
CA ALA A 14 -27.83 -5.62 7.37
C ALA A 14 -26.41 -6.14 7.64
N SER A 15 -26.23 -7.47 7.72
CA SER A 15 -24.91 -8.04 7.97
C SER A 15 -23.93 -7.81 6.80
N ALA A 16 -24.40 -7.91 5.56
CA ALA A 16 -23.62 -7.63 4.36
C ALA A 16 -23.02 -6.22 4.39
N ASN A 17 -23.87 -5.21 4.62
CA ASN A 17 -23.45 -3.81 4.55
C ASN A 17 -22.66 -3.34 5.78
N ILE A 18 -23.00 -3.84 6.98
CA ILE A 18 -22.38 -3.38 8.22
C ILE A 18 -21.06 -4.10 8.51
N PHE A 19 -20.94 -5.38 8.18
CA PHE A 19 -19.76 -6.18 8.54
C PHE A 19 -18.92 -6.55 7.32
N PHE A 20 -19.53 -7.20 6.33
CA PHE A 20 -18.77 -7.82 5.24
C PHE A 20 -18.19 -6.80 4.24
N LEU A 21 -18.95 -5.76 3.86
CA LEU A 21 -18.46 -4.70 2.98
C LEU A 21 -17.28 -3.90 3.56
N PRO A 22 -17.34 -3.37 4.80
CA PRO A 22 -16.18 -2.67 5.37
C PRO A 22 -14.99 -3.60 5.62
N ALA A 23 -15.22 -4.86 5.97
CA ALA A 23 -14.15 -5.86 6.09
C ALA A 23 -13.44 -6.10 4.74
N ALA A 24 -14.21 -6.26 3.66
CA ALA A 24 -13.66 -6.39 2.30
C ALA A 24 -12.87 -5.14 1.88
N GLY A 25 -13.39 -3.93 2.19
CA GLY A 25 -12.69 -2.68 1.92
C GLY A 25 -11.33 -2.59 2.62
N LYS A 26 -11.28 -2.92 3.92
CA LYS A 26 -10.03 -2.95 4.70
C LYS A 26 -9.03 -3.96 4.13
N LEU A 27 -9.51 -5.15 3.76
CA LEU A 27 -8.66 -6.19 3.17
C LEU A 27 -8.09 -5.73 1.82
N LYS A 28 -8.92 -5.15 0.95
CA LYS A 28 -8.49 -4.63 -0.34
C LYS A 28 -7.47 -3.50 -0.19
N PHE A 29 -7.65 -2.62 0.80
CA PHE A 29 -6.69 -1.55 1.08
C PHE A 29 -5.33 -2.12 1.52
N LYS A 30 -5.32 -3.08 2.45
CA LYS A 30 -4.08 -3.75 2.88
C LYS A 30 -3.43 -4.52 1.73
N HIS A 31 -4.22 -5.19 0.91
CA HIS A 31 -3.75 -5.91 -0.26
C HIS A 31 -3.08 -4.98 -1.27
N ARG A 32 -3.69 -3.81 -1.56
CA ARG A 32 -3.11 -2.81 -2.47
C ARG A 32 -1.73 -2.34 -2.00
N LYS A 33 -1.55 -2.10 -0.70
CA LYS A 33 -0.23 -1.73 -0.15
C LYS A 33 0.82 -2.82 -0.40
N ILE A 34 0.44 -4.09 -0.18
CA ILE A 34 1.35 -5.22 -0.42
C ILE A 34 1.67 -5.37 -1.90
N MET A 35 0.68 -5.18 -2.79
CA MET A 35 0.88 -5.26 -4.24
C MET A 35 1.89 -4.21 -4.74
N ILE A 36 1.79 -2.96 -4.27
CA ILE A 36 2.75 -1.90 -4.63
C ILE A 36 4.18 -2.30 -4.26
N VAL A 37 4.40 -2.86 -3.06
CA VAL A 37 5.73 -3.30 -2.64
C VAL A 37 6.23 -4.46 -3.50
N LYS A 38 5.35 -5.42 -3.85
CA LYS A 38 5.70 -6.53 -4.73
C LYS A 38 6.05 -6.07 -6.14
N GLU A 39 5.30 -5.13 -6.69
CA GLU A 39 5.56 -4.50 -7.99
C GLU A 39 6.91 -3.77 -7.98
N MET A 40 7.18 -2.98 -6.93
CA MET A 40 8.47 -2.32 -6.73
C MET A 40 9.63 -3.33 -6.70
N MET A 41 9.49 -4.43 -5.94
CA MET A 41 10.51 -5.48 -5.89
C MET A 41 10.71 -6.13 -7.26
N LEU A 42 9.62 -6.41 -7.97
CA LEU A 42 9.67 -7.04 -9.29
C LEU A 42 10.41 -6.13 -10.28
N GLU A 43 10.04 -4.86 -10.39
CA GLU A 43 10.75 -3.90 -11.25
C GLU A 43 12.23 -3.75 -10.87
N GLY A 44 12.54 -3.69 -9.58
CA GLY A 44 13.92 -3.63 -9.10
C GLY A 44 14.73 -4.85 -9.53
N THR A 45 14.18 -6.05 -9.37
CA THR A 45 14.85 -7.29 -9.80
C THR A 45 14.98 -7.38 -11.31
N LEU A 46 13.96 -6.98 -12.07
CA LEU A 46 13.99 -6.96 -13.53
C LEU A 46 15.07 -6.01 -14.05
N GLY A 47 15.15 -4.80 -13.50
CA GLY A 47 16.16 -3.81 -13.89
C GLY A 47 17.60 -4.28 -13.60
N ILE A 48 17.81 -5.04 -12.52
CA ILE A 48 19.11 -5.66 -12.22
C ILE A 48 19.44 -6.74 -13.25
N LEU A 49 18.48 -7.60 -13.60
CA LEU A 49 18.67 -8.67 -14.59
C LEU A 49 18.96 -8.13 -16.00
N GLU A 50 18.33 -7.02 -16.37
CA GLU A 50 18.57 -6.33 -17.63
C GLU A 50 19.91 -5.57 -17.67
N GLY A 51 20.65 -5.50 -16.55
CA GLY A 51 21.91 -4.78 -16.46
C GLY A 51 21.75 -3.25 -16.54
N GLN A 52 20.60 -2.71 -16.14
CA GLN A 52 20.36 -1.27 -16.14
C GLN A 52 21.29 -0.55 -15.14
N ASN A 53 21.63 0.70 -15.45
CA ASN A 53 22.44 1.53 -14.54
C ASN A 53 21.70 1.72 -13.20
N PRO A 54 22.33 1.45 -12.04
CA PRO A 54 21.72 1.58 -10.72
C PRO A 54 21.03 2.93 -10.45
N ARG A 55 21.54 4.03 -11.03
CA ARG A 55 20.91 5.35 -10.92
C ARG A 55 19.53 5.42 -11.58
N VAL A 56 19.35 4.71 -12.69
CA VAL A 56 18.06 4.66 -13.42
C VAL A 56 17.07 3.82 -12.63
N ILE A 57 17.51 2.69 -12.07
CA ILE A 57 16.70 1.81 -11.23
C ILE A 57 16.24 2.57 -9.97
N GLU A 58 17.13 3.30 -9.30
CA GLU A 58 16.78 4.13 -8.13
C GLU A 58 15.73 5.19 -8.48
N GLY A 59 15.86 5.85 -9.64
CA GLY A 59 14.89 6.83 -10.12
C GLY A 59 13.49 6.23 -10.32
N ARG A 60 13.40 5.03 -10.92
CA ARG A 60 12.12 4.31 -11.10
C ARG A 60 11.53 3.87 -9.75
N LEU A 61 12.32 3.25 -8.89
CA LEU A 61 11.87 2.81 -7.56
C LEU A 61 11.39 3.97 -6.68
N THR A 62 11.98 5.16 -6.83
CA THR A 62 11.57 6.37 -6.09
C THR A 62 10.14 6.81 -6.44
N SER A 63 9.63 6.47 -7.62
CA SER A 63 8.24 6.77 -8.02
C SER A 63 7.21 5.92 -7.27
N PHE A 64 7.60 4.73 -6.80
CA PHE A 64 6.74 3.84 -6.01
C PHE A 64 6.69 4.23 -4.52
N LEU A 65 7.53 5.18 -4.08
CA LEU A 65 7.52 5.67 -2.71
C LEU A 65 6.40 6.69 -2.51
N ASP A 66 5.57 6.41 -1.51
CA ASP A 66 4.50 7.30 -1.08
C ASP A 66 5.07 8.63 -0.53
N GLU A 67 4.27 9.69 -0.55
CA GLU A 67 4.64 11.03 -0.06
C GLU A 67 5.21 11.02 1.37
N GLU A 68 4.68 10.13 2.20
CA GLU A 68 5.11 9.93 3.59
C GLU A 68 6.56 9.43 3.67
N TYR A 69 6.96 8.52 2.77
CA TYR A 69 8.33 8.03 2.68
C TYR A 69 9.30 9.09 2.16
N LYS A 70 8.86 9.97 1.25
CA LYS A 70 9.66 11.12 0.77
C LYS A 70 9.96 12.09 1.92
N LYS A 71 8.95 12.43 2.72
CA LYS A 71 9.10 13.30 3.91
C LYS A 71 10.03 12.69 4.97
N LEU A 72 10.00 11.37 5.15
CA LEU A 72 10.92 10.68 6.05
C LEU A 72 12.38 10.77 5.56
N ARG A 73 12.65 10.54 4.26
CA ARG A 73 13.99 10.74 3.69
C ARG A 73 14.48 12.18 3.85
N GLU A 74 13.63 13.16 3.61
CA GLU A 74 13.97 14.57 3.77
C GLU A 74 14.30 14.91 5.23
N ARG A 75 13.50 14.42 6.18
CA ARG A 75 13.77 14.56 7.63
C ARG A 75 15.09 13.90 8.04
N GLU A 76 15.37 12.69 7.54
CA GLU A 76 16.64 12.01 7.81
C GLU A 76 17.85 12.73 7.21
N ALA A 77 17.71 13.27 5.99
CA ALA A 77 18.75 14.06 5.35
C ALA A 77 19.03 15.35 6.13
N ALA A 78 17.98 16.03 6.61
CA ALA A 78 18.10 17.22 7.47
C ALA A 78 18.72 16.90 8.85
N LEU A 79 18.44 15.72 9.42
CA LEU A 79 19.05 15.28 10.67
C LEU A 79 20.54 14.95 10.50
N LYS A 80 20.92 14.31 9.38
CA LYS A 80 22.32 14.00 9.06
C LYS A 80 23.14 15.26 8.80
N SER A 81 22.60 16.25 8.09
CA SER A 81 23.31 17.52 7.87
C SER A 81 23.54 18.27 9.18
N ARG A 82 22.55 18.25 10.08
CA ARG A 82 22.64 18.87 11.41
C ARG A 82 23.66 18.18 12.33
N LYS A 83 23.79 16.85 12.26
CA LYS A 83 24.84 16.09 12.98
C LYS A 83 26.24 16.22 12.39
N LYS A 84 26.37 16.59 11.11
CA LYS A 84 27.66 16.75 10.43
C LYS A 84 28.25 18.16 10.61
N ALA A 85 27.40 19.11 10.99
CA ALA A 85 27.78 20.50 11.27
C ALA A 85 28.04 20.79 12.76
N ALA A 86 27.87 19.80 13.63
CA ALA A 86 28.22 19.81 15.05
C ALA A 86 29.42 18.90 15.28
#